data_AF-A0A290S8M1-F1
#
_entry.id   AF-A0A290S8M1-F1
#
_cell.length_a   1.000
_cell.length_b   1.000
_cell.length_c   1.000
_cell.angle_alpha   90.00
_cell.angle_beta   90.00
_cell.angle_gamma   90.00
#
_symmetry.space_group_name_H-M   'P 1'
#
loop_
_entity.id
_entity.type
_entity.pdbx_description
1 polymer ?
#
loop_
_entity_poly.entity_id
_entity_poly.type
_entity_poly.pdbx_seq_one_letter_code
_entity_poly.pdbx_strand_id
1 'polypeptide(L)' 'MINKLHKLCLGDNEDNYRIGSNTFFTNDAGESNILVTDYASAMVDEAQNAAYVNQHISIAY' A
#
# COMPACT_ATOMS: atom_id res chain seq x y z
N MET A 1 12.62 17.21 11.27
CA MET A 1 12.09 15.91 10.83
C MET A 1 10.97 16.23 9.85
N ILE A 2 11.11 15.89 8.56
CA ILE A 2 10.04 16.10 7.57
C ILE A 2 9.06 14.94 7.73
N ASN A 3 7.80 15.23 8.04
CA ASN A 3 6.76 14.20 8.14
C ASN A 3 6.55 13.57 6.76
N LYS A 4 6.94 12.30 6.60
CA LYS A 4 6.62 11.52 5.40
C LYS A 4 5.16 11.09 5.48
N LEU A 5 4.36 11.47 4.48
CA LEU A 5 2.93 11.20 4.42
C LEU A 5 2.64 10.11 3.39
N HIS A 6 1.78 9.18 3.76
CA HIS A 6 1.17 8.21 2.85
C HIS A 6 -0.21 8.73 2.42
N LYS A 7 -0.50 8.72 1.12
CA LYS A 7 -1.72 9.30 0.54
C LYS A 7 -2.61 8.21 -0.06
N LEU A 8 -3.90 8.22 0.30
CA LEU A 8 -4.93 7.44 -0.39
C LEU A 8 -5.51 8.28 -1.53
N CYS A 9 -5.44 7.75 -2.75
CA CYS A 9 -5.87 8.43 -3.97
C CYS A 9 -7.14 7.78 -4.56
N LEU A 10 -7.95 8.55 -5.27
CA LEU A 10 -9.13 8.05 -6.00
C LEU A 10 -8.74 7.66 -7.42
N GLY A 11 -9.28 6.56 -7.94
CA GLY A 11 -9.02 6.06 -9.29
C GLY A 11 -9.47 4.61 -9.47
N ASP A 12 -9.33 4.11 -10.70
CA ASP A 12 -9.59 2.71 -11.04
C ASP A 12 -8.37 1.85 -10.69
N ASN A 13 -8.61 0.58 -10.33
CA ASN A 13 -7.55 -0.32 -9.85
C ASN A 13 -6.41 -0.50 -10.89
N GLU A 14 -5.16 -0.40 -10.43
CA GLU A 14 -3.95 -0.63 -11.25
C GLU A 14 -3.23 -1.95 -10.92
N ASP A 15 -3.50 -2.56 -9.76
CA ASP A 15 -2.94 -3.84 -9.25
C ASP A 15 -1.39 -3.96 -9.25
N ASN A 16 -0.65 -2.86 -9.46
CA ASN A 16 0.81 -2.85 -9.57
C ASN A 16 1.50 -2.13 -8.40
N TYR A 17 1.07 -2.41 -7.17
CA TYR A 17 1.69 -1.85 -5.96
C TYR A 17 2.70 -2.82 -5.32
N ARG A 18 3.65 -2.25 -4.57
CA ARG A 18 4.62 -3.00 -3.78
C ARG A 18 4.03 -3.32 -2.41
N ILE A 19 4.36 -4.50 -1.87
CA ILE A 19 4.02 -4.90 -0.49
C ILE A 19 5.31 -5.06 0.30
N GLY A 20 5.34 -4.53 1.52
CA GLY A 20 6.44 -4.70 2.47
C GLY A 20 5.94 -4.64 3.89
N SER A 21 6.75 -5.05 4.87
CA SER A 21 6.30 -5.06 6.27
C SER A 21 6.27 -3.65 6.89
N ASN A 22 7.38 -3.22 7.49
CA ASN A 22 7.54 -1.88 8.09
C ASN A 22 8.27 -0.90 7.14
N THR A 23 8.05 -1.06 5.84
CA THR A 23 8.78 -0.32 4.81
C THR A 23 7.96 0.87 4.31
N PHE A 24 8.54 2.07 4.35
CA PHE A 24 7.93 3.22 3.70
C PHE A 24 8.39 3.29 2.24
N PHE A 25 7.50 2.93 1.31
CA PHE A 25 7.78 3.03 -0.12
C PHE A 25 7.51 4.44 -0.65
N THR A 26 8.37 4.89 -1.56
CA THR A 26 8.14 6.08 -2.37
C THR A 26 8.39 5.78 -3.83
N ASN A 27 7.67 6.48 -4.71
CA ASN A 27 7.97 6.53 -6.15
C ASN A 27 9.16 7.47 -6.43
N ASP A 28 9.50 7.65 -7.71
CA ASP A 28 10.63 8.49 -8.16
C ASP A 28 10.45 9.98 -7.82
N ALA A 29 9.19 10.42 -7.62
CA ALA A 29 8.88 11.78 -7.17
C ALA A 29 8.99 11.93 -5.63
N GLY A 30 9.33 10.86 -4.91
CA GLY A 30 9.42 10.85 -3.45
C GLY A 30 8.06 10.78 -2.74
N GLU A 31 6.98 10.48 -3.48
CA GLU A 31 5.64 10.36 -2.93
C GLU A 31 5.33 8.92 -2.53
N SER A 32 4.58 8.75 -1.45
CA SER A 32 3.99 7.46 -1.06
C SER A 32 2.49 7.54 -1.23
N ASN A 33 1.97 6.83 -2.22
CA ASN A 33 0.55 6.83 -2.54
C ASN A 33 0.07 5.43 -2.92
N ILE A 34 -1.22 5.21 -2.75
CA ILE A 34 -1.94 4.01 -3.19
C ILE A 34 -3.37 4.42 -3.56
N LEU A 35 -3.96 3.77 -4.57
CA LEU A 35 -5.37 3.96 -4.84
C LEU A 35 -6.23 3.29 -3.77
N VAL A 36 -7.37 3.89 -3.45
CA VAL A 36 -8.33 3.35 -2.46
C VAL A 36 -8.84 1.96 -2.87
N THR A 37 -9.03 1.75 -4.17
CA THR A 37 -9.45 0.47 -4.76
C THR A 37 -8.39 -0.61 -4.55
N ASP A 38 -7.13 -0.32 -4.86
CA ASP A 38 -6.01 -1.24 -4.67
C ASP A 38 -5.79 -1.55 -3.19
N TYR A 39 -5.94 -0.54 -2.33
CA TYR A 39 -5.88 -0.75 -0.88
C TYR A 39 -6.98 -1.70 -0.38
N ALA A 40 -8.21 -1.52 -0.86
CA ALA A 40 -9.32 -2.40 -0.51
C ALA A 40 -9.10 -3.83 -1.03
N SER A 41 -8.61 -3.98 -2.27
CA SER A 41 -8.25 -5.29 -2.84
C SER A 41 -7.19 -5.98 -1.97
N ALA A 42 -6.11 -5.29 -1.60
CA ALA A 42 -5.05 -5.83 -0.74
C ALA A 42 -5.59 -6.32 0.61
N MET A 43 -6.55 -5.59 1.21
CA MET A 43 -7.18 -6.01 2.47
C MET A 43 -8.02 -7.28 2.30
N VAL A 44 -8.76 -7.39 1.19
CA VAL A 44 -9.57 -8.59 0.90
C VAL A 44 -8.66 -9.78 0.61
N ASP A 45 -7.59 -9.59 -0.15
CA ASP A 45 -6.64 -10.63 -0.49
C ASP A 45 -5.94 -11.20 0.74
N GLU A 46 -5.51 -10.35 1.67
CA GLU A 46 -4.91 -10.82 2.93
C GLU A 46 -5.94 -11.55 3.80
N ALA A 47 -7.18 -11.08 3.86
CA ALA A 47 -8.23 -11.77 4.61
C ALA A 47 -8.56 -13.18 4.06
N GLN A 48 -8.40 -13.37 2.74
CA GLN A 48 -8.65 -14.65 2.07
C GLN A 48 -7.45 -15.61 2.15
N ASN A 49 -6.24 -15.08 1.99
CA ASN A 49 -5.04 -15.89 1.80
C ASN A 49 -4.16 -15.97 3.05
N ALA A 50 -4.30 -15.04 4.00
CA ALA A 50 -3.56 -15.00 5.26
C ALA A 50 -2.03 -15.07 5.05
N ALA A 51 -1.51 -14.32 4.07
CA ALA A 51 -0.10 -14.36 3.69
C ALA A 51 0.80 -13.64 4.71
N TYR A 52 0.25 -12.70 5.48
CA TYR A 52 0.97 -11.82 6.39
C TYR A 52 0.37 -11.81 7.82
N VAL A 53 -0.10 -12.96 8.31
CA VAL A 53 -0.66 -13.11 9.66
C VAL A 53 0.31 -12.60 10.73
N ASN A 54 -0.22 -11.80 11.67
CA ASN A 54 0.52 -11.16 12.76
C ASN A 54 1.67 -10.24 12.30
N GLN A 55 1.66 -9.78 11.05
CA GLN A 55 2.62 -8.82 10.53
C GLN A 55 1.91 -7.52 10.16
N HIS A 56 2.58 -6.40 10.43
CA HIS A 56 2.19 -5.14 9.80
C HIS A 56 2.66 -5.18 8.34
N ILE A 57 1.78 -4.78 7.43
CA ILE A 57 2.08 -4.61 6.01
C ILE A 57 1.80 -3.18 5.57
N SER A 58 2.58 -2.75 4.59
CA SER A 58 2.56 -1.45 3.94
C SER A 58 2.49 -1.68 2.45
N ILE A 59 1.68 -0.88 1.77
CA ILE A 59 1.51 -0.95 0.33
C ILE A 59 1.62 0.45 -0.27
N ALA A 60 2.25 0.55 -1.44
CA ALA A 60 2.35 1.79 -2.21
C ALA A 60 2.90 1.48 -3.61
N TYR A 61 2.65 2.35 -4.58
CA TYR A 61 3.31 2.31 -5.88
C TYR A 61 4.82 2.55 -5.75
#